data_AF-A0A926WWF1-F1
#
_entry.id   AF-A0A926WWF1-F1
#
_cell.length_a   1.000
_cell.length_b   1.000
_cell.length_c   1.000
_cell.angle_alpha   90.00
_cell.angle_beta   90.00
_cell.angle_gamma   90.00
#
_symmetry.space_group_name_H-M   'P 1'
#
loop_
_entity.id
_entity.type
_entity.pdbx_description
1 polymer ?
#
loop_
_entity_poly.entity_id
_entity_poly.type
_entity_poly.pdbx_seq_one_letter_code
_entity_poly.pdbx_strand_id
1 'polypeptide(L)'
;MLVSQILKTLPAPLEWMVLFNLSAIRKLANAAITRAMYHLPSELDLEPYSHVVLCSQGRFLAFSDEPKLIEPISGKTWTSEQIKTSLHDRFLGHLALFPVDAADCLGLGEMSPFSPVLLHIKIEAGYGKAQAIFNQQPSQKDYELLKAVGVKFVGGETKDSYYLAHFQNRLPTHIHAGILSHFSRTANCNVFFLRHGDIDEHLKDGLLKAATSRVIWGRNKSFQTLAQLAQVACQQSMAMTCQPAPPAKSFSYGDLVPLGFVLKALNQAKMILTNSIEDPGLVMLRKSVVNACEELRQFLLSKRQNKLWAFHTDRLITATDSALILQGFYDSESVEALEIFADGLGGYYPQLWSEDKQAEKMVVDKSCIHWCQSDYATTCLVKALRQKLGLETKTSTEYIAAGMANRSGLYFANPYLVDWVVACAVSKDESAALLRKQLLADILASMNDDYSFGIYDVAFSTALAILCMAELGFRGRTLQLSQLRLLDFMDAQGSWPAAIPFYSSLRIDEQQIPVNALLGLLMSQQSTGTKQKQIRKVQEKYYEISLYFDTHSIITTSIAALALSEECSVTNSDWELNTSQQSVHPRYQCCNHSEYITKFVLTSYIHK
;
A
#
# COMPACT_ATOMS: atom_id res chain seq x y z
N MET A 1 -37.03 4.69 -17.59
CA MET A 1 -38.07 4.56 -16.55
C MET A 1 -37.59 5.17 -15.23
N LEU A 2 -38.49 5.85 -14.50
CA LEU A 2 -38.20 6.41 -13.16
C LEU A 2 -38.28 5.33 -12.06
N VAL A 3 -37.54 5.50 -10.97
CA VAL A 3 -37.53 4.57 -9.84
C VAL A 3 -38.92 4.43 -9.21
N SER A 4 -39.60 5.56 -8.97
CA SER A 4 -40.95 5.62 -8.42
C SER A 4 -41.97 4.85 -9.28
N GLN A 5 -41.79 4.81 -10.60
CA GLN A 5 -42.61 4.01 -11.50
C GLN A 5 -42.31 2.51 -11.33
N ILE A 6 -41.05 2.13 -11.16
CA ILE A 6 -40.64 0.73 -10.93
C ILE A 6 -41.23 0.21 -9.62
N LEU A 7 -41.21 1.04 -8.56
CA LEU A 7 -41.78 0.67 -7.26
C LEU A 7 -43.29 0.40 -7.32
N LYS A 8 -44.01 1.05 -8.25
CA LYS A 8 -45.44 0.83 -8.48
C LYS A 8 -45.74 -0.46 -9.26
N THR A 9 -44.76 -1.00 -9.98
CA THR A 9 -44.87 -2.29 -10.70
C THR A 9 -44.35 -3.48 -9.89
N LEU A 10 -43.94 -3.25 -8.64
CA LEU A 10 -43.49 -4.29 -7.70
C LEU A 10 -44.56 -4.57 -6.65
N PRO A 11 -44.86 -5.86 -6.35
CA PRO A 11 -45.89 -6.21 -5.38
C PRO A 11 -45.46 -5.92 -3.93
N ALA A 12 -46.39 -5.46 -3.10
CA ALA A 12 -46.13 -5.11 -1.69
C ALA A 12 -45.55 -6.24 -0.79
N PRO A 13 -45.87 -7.53 -0.98
CA PRO A 13 -45.37 -8.62 -0.12
C PRO A 13 -43.88 -8.95 -0.27
N LEU A 14 -43.11 -8.23 -1.10
CA LEU A 14 -41.66 -8.42 -1.17
C LEU A 14 -41.02 -8.06 0.17
N GLU A 15 -40.14 -8.93 0.66
CA GLU A 15 -39.43 -8.73 1.94
C GLU A 15 -38.33 -7.68 1.80
N TRP A 16 -37.63 -7.73 0.67
CA TRP A 16 -36.59 -6.78 0.31
C TRP A 16 -36.52 -6.61 -1.21
N MET A 17 -35.98 -5.48 -1.64
CA MET A 17 -35.69 -5.16 -3.02
C MET A 17 -34.48 -4.22 -3.10
N VAL A 18 -33.64 -4.43 -4.11
CA VAL A 18 -32.59 -3.48 -4.51
C VAL A 18 -32.64 -3.29 -6.02
N LEU A 19 -32.70 -2.04 -6.47
CA LEU A 19 -32.65 -1.70 -7.89
C LEU A 19 -31.37 -0.94 -8.22
N PHE A 20 -30.88 -1.13 -9.45
CA PHE A 20 -29.63 -0.55 -9.95
C PHE A 20 -29.86 0.08 -11.32
N ASN A 21 -29.51 1.35 -11.46
CA ASN A 21 -29.56 2.09 -12.72
C ASN A 21 -28.43 1.61 -13.65
N LEU A 22 -28.79 0.92 -14.73
CA LEU A 22 -27.81 0.36 -15.67
C LEU A 22 -26.97 1.43 -16.37
N SER A 23 -27.50 2.64 -16.58
CA SER A 23 -26.72 3.75 -17.15
C SER A 23 -25.55 4.16 -16.24
N ALA A 24 -25.77 4.18 -14.94
CA ALA A 24 -24.71 4.47 -13.97
C ALA A 24 -23.72 3.32 -13.85
N ILE A 25 -24.20 2.08 -13.81
CA ILE A 25 -23.36 0.87 -13.70
C ILE A 25 -22.46 0.67 -14.93
N ARG A 26 -22.94 0.97 -16.13
CA ARG A 26 -22.16 0.91 -17.38
C ARG A 26 -20.89 1.78 -17.35
N LYS A 27 -20.85 2.83 -16.52
CA LYS A 27 -19.66 3.68 -16.34
C LYS A 27 -18.57 3.02 -15.50
N LEU A 28 -18.89 1.93 -14.79
CA LEU A 28 -18.02 1.25 -13.83
C LEU A 28 -17.63 -0.16 -14.27
N ALA A 29 -18.52 -0.84 -14.99
CA ALA A 29 -18.35 -2.23 -15.40
C ALA A 29 -18.86 -2.44 -16.83
N ASN A 30 -18.18 -3.32 -17.57
CA ASN A 30 -18.66 -3.75 -18.87
C ASN A 30 -19.88 -4.69 -18.74
N ALA A 31 -20.53 -5.01 -19.86
CA ALA A 31 -21.75 -5.83 -19.86
C ALA A 31 -21.52 -7.24 -19.29
N ALA A 32 -20.36 -7.87 -19.54
CA ALA A 32 -20.05 -9.19 -19.02
C ALA A 32 -19.94 -9.20 -17.48
N ILE A 33 -19.23 -8.23 -16.91
CA ILE A 33 -19.13 -8.06 -15.45
C ILE A 33 -20.51 -7.71 -14.87
N THR A 34 -21.29 -6.86 -15.55
CA THR A 34 -22.64 -6.48 -15.10
C THR A 34 -23.56 -7.69 -15.03
N ARG A 35 -23.55 -8.56 -16.04
CA ARG A 35 -24.30 -9.82 -16.03
C ARG A 35 -23.85 -10.75 -14.91
N ALA A 36 -22.55 -10.92 -14.72
CA ALA A 36 -22.01 -11.75 -13.65
C ALA A 36 -22.37 -11.22 -12.25
N MET A 37 -22.28 -9.90 -12.05
CA MET A 37 -22.59 -9.22 -10.79
C MET A 37 -24.05 -9.46 -10.35
N TYR A 38 -24.96 -9.48 -11.31
CA TYR A 38 -26.38 -9.66 -11.04
C TYR A 38 -26.89 -11.09 -11.33
N HIS A 39 -26.00 -12.03 -11.69
CA HIS A 39 -26.35 -13.41 -12.06
C HIS A 39 -27.40 -13.49 -13.18
N LEU A 40 -27.22 -12.68 -14.23
CA LEU A 40 -28.08 -12.65 -15.42
C LEU A 40 -27.55 -13.63 -16.50
N PRO A 41 -28.41 -14.10 -17.44
CA PRO A 41 -27.97 -14.97 -18.54
C PRO A 41 -26.84 -14.33 -19.37
N SER A 42 -25.82 -15.11 -19.74
CA SER A 42 -24.59 -14.60 -20.39
C SER A 42 -24.83 -13.90 -21.74
N GLU A 43 -25.83 -14.36 -22.49
CA GLU A 43 -26.20 -13.84 -23.81
C GLU A 43 -27.24 -12.71 -23.76
N LEU A 44 -27.69 -12.33 -22.56
CA LEU A 44 -28.71 -11.29 -22.42
C LEU A 44 -28.16 -9.93 -22.88
N ASP A 45 -28.87 -9.32 -23.82
CA ASP A 45 -28.69 -7.92 -24.18
C ASP A 45 -29.27 -7.02 -23.10
N LEU A 46 -28.45 -6.09 -22.59
CA LEU A 46 -28.83 -5.15 -21.53
C LEU A 46 -29.32 -3.80 -22.08
N GLU A 47 -29.13 -3.52 -23.38
CA GLU A 47 -29.49 -2.23 -23.99
C GLU A 47 -30.96 -1.82 -23.84
N PRO A 48 -31.95 -2.72 -23.97
CA PRO A 48 -33.37 -2.36 -23.81
C PRO A 48 -33.78 -1.94 -22.40
N TYR A 49 -32.93 -2.19 -21.40
CA TYR A 49 -33.28 -2.09 -19.99
C TYR A 49 -32.64 -0.88 -19.31
N SER A 50 -33.44 -0.20 -18.49
CA SER A 50 -32.98 0.93 -17.67
C SER A 50 -32.42 0.49 -16.33
N HIS A 51 -32.99 -0.57 -15.73
CA HIS A 51 -32.60 -1.03 -14.39
C HIS A 51 -32.57 -2.55 -14.28
N VAL A 52 -31.72 -3.03 -13.37
CA VAL A 52 -31.80 -4.37 -12.80
C VAL A 52 -32.46 -4.26 -11.43
N VAL A 53 -33.42 -5.13 -11.14
CA VAL A 53 -34.14 -5.20 -9.88
C VAL A 53 -33.93 -6.57 -9.27
N LEU A 54 -33.32 -6.63 -8.09
CA LEU A 54 -33.17 -7.84 -7.29
C LEU A 54 -34.18 -7.79 -6.15
N CYS A 55 -34.93 -8.85 -5.90
CA CYS A 55 -35.86 -8.91 -4.77
C CYS A 55 -36.00 -10.33 -4.22
N SER A 56 -36.77 -10.48 -3.14
CA SER A 56 -37.02 -11.78 -2.51
C SER A 56 -37.70 -12.82 -3.42
N GLN A 57 -38.26 -12.42 -4.57
CA GLN A 57 -38.88 -13.31 -5.55
C GLN A 57 -38.03 -13.58 -6.80
N GLY A 58 -36.84 -13.00 -6.90
CA GLY A 58 -35.93 -13.23 -8.04
C GLY A 58 -35.33 -11.95 -8.60
N ARG A 59 -35.07 -11.96 -9.91
CA ARG A 59 -34.33 -10.92 -10.61
C ARG A 59 -35.16 -10.45 -11.79
N PHE A 60 -35.32 -9.15 -11.92
CA PHE A 60 -36.16 -8.54 -12.94
C PHE A 60 -35.39 -7.43 -13.64
N LEU A 61 -35.80 -7.14 -14.86
CA LEU A 61 -35.27 -6.05 -15.68
C LEU A 61 -36.40 -5.07 -15.97
N ALA A 62 -36.13 -3.79 -15.77
CA ALA A 62 -37.07 -2.72 -16.10
C ALA A 62 -36.78 -2.20 -17.50
N PHE A 63 -37.78 -2.21 -18.38
CA PHE A 63 -37.65 -1.61 -19.71
C PHE A 63 -37.39 -0.10 -19.60
N SER A 64 -36.70 0.45 -20.60
CA SER A 64 -36.43 1.89 -20.64
C SER A 64 -37.70 2.71 -20.87
N ASP A 65 -38.57 2.21 -21.74
CA ASP A 65 -39.68 2.96 -22.34
C ASP A 65 -41.07 2.44 -21.94
N GLU A 66 -41.14 1.31 -21.23
CA GLU A 66 -42.40 0.70 -20.79
C GLU A 66 -42.42 0.50 -19.28
N PRO A 67 -43.57 0.74 -18.60
CA PRO A 67 -43.71 0.51 -17.16
C PRO A 67 -43.91 -0.99 -16.85
N LYS A 68 -42.90 -1.79 -17.20
CA LYS A 68 -42.94 -3.25 -17.21
C LYS A 68 -41.64 -3.83 -16.70
N LEU A 69 -41.76 -4.86 -15.88
CA LEU A 69 -40.65 -5.69 -15.42
C LEU A 69 -40.72 -7.06 -16.09
N ILE A 70 -39.56 -7.63 -16.42
CA ILE A 70 -39.43 -8.99 -16.95
C ILE A 70 -38.39 -9.79 -16.17
N GLU A 71 -38.74 -11.01 -15.80
CA GLU A 71 -37.81 -12.00 -15.27
C GLU A 71 -37.10 -12.68 -16.46
N PRO A 72 -35.76 -12.61 -16.56
CA PRO A 72 -35.03 -12.89 -17.80
C PRO A 72 -34.96 -14.38 -18.18
N ILE A 73 -35.31 -15.31 -17.29
CA ILE A 73 -35.20 -16.75 -17.54
C ILE A 73 -36.55 -17.35 -17.96
N SER A 74 -37.59 -17.06 -17.18
CA SER A 74 -38.97 -17.52 -17.36
C SER A 74 -39.79 -16.63 -18.28
N GLY A 75 -39.35 -15.39 -18.52
CA GLY A 75 -40.13 -14.38 -19.25
C GLY A 75 -41.36 -13.88 -18.47
N LYS A 76 -41.49 -14.23 -17.18
CA LYS A 76 -42.57 -13.73 -16.32
C LYS A 76 -42.52 -12.20 -16.26
N THR A 77 -43.66 -11.55 -16.39
CA THR A 77 -43.74 -10.08 -16.40
C THR A 77 -44.58 -9.55 -15.24
N TRP A 78 -44.26 -8.32 -14.80
CA TRP A 78 -45.08 -7.55 -13.89
C TRP A 78 -45.39 -6.17 -14.45
N THR A 79 -46.65 -5.78 -14.33
CA THR A 79 -47.16 -4.44 -14.66
C THR A 79 -47.97 -3.90 -13.49
N SER A 80 -48.16 -2.57 -13.44
CA SER A 80 -48.93 -1.93 -12.36
C SER A 80 -50.39 -2.38 -12.32
N GLU A 81 -50.97 -2.75 -13.47
CA GLU A 81 -52.36 -3.22 -13.58
C GLU A 81 -52.58 -4.58 -12.91
N GLN A 82 -51.53 -5.38 -12.77
CA GLN A 82 -51.60 -6.72 -12.17
C GLN A 82 -51.50 -6.69 -10.64
N ILE A 83 -51.20 -5.52 -10.04
CA ILE A 83 -50.82 -5.39 -8.64
C ILE A 83 -51.84 -4.53 -7.89
N LYS A 84 -52.46 -5.11 -6.86
CA LYS A 84 -53.45 -4.41 -6.02
C LYS A 84 -52.83 -3.41 -5.04
N THR A 85 -51.65 -3.72 -4.52
CA THR A 85 -50.92 -2.89 -3.56
C THR A 85 -49.44 -3.00 -3.88
N SER A 86 -48.80 -1.87 -4.12
CA SER A 86 -47.42 -1.82 -4.58
C SER A 86 -46.43 -1.67 -3.44
N LEU A 87 -45.15 -1.96 -3.74
CA LEU A 87 -44.05 -1.69 -2.81
C LEU A 87 -43.94 -0.18 -2.50
N HIS A 88 -44.25 0.66 -3.48
CA HIS A 88 -44.35 2.12 -3.29
C HIS A 88 -45.34 2.48 -2.18
N ASP A 89 -46.54 1.88 -2.17
CA ASP A 89 -47.58 2.20 -1.19
C ASP A 89 -47.19 1.75 0.22
N ARG A 90 -46.57 0.55 0.33
CA ARG A 90 -46.11 0.01 1.63
C ARG A 90 -45.02 0.88 2.26
N PHE A 91 -44.07 1.39 1.49
CA PHE A 91 -42.92 2.14 2.00
C PHE A 91 -43.04 3.66 1.82
N LEU A 92 -44.24 4.19 1.53
CA LEU A 92 -44.47 5.61 1.20
C LEU A 92 -43.81 6.59 2.19
N GLY A 93 -43.92 6.32 3.49
CA GLY A 93 -43.31 7.16 4.53
C GLY A 93 -41.78 7.23 4.46
N HIS A 94 -41.10 6.12 4.12
CA HIS A 94 -39.64 6.10 3.96
C HIS A 94 -39.23 6.74 2.64
N LEU A 95 -39.96 6.46 1.55
CA LEU A 95 -39.69 7.02 0.23
C LEU A 95 -39.78 8.55 0.22
N ALA A 96 -40.69 9.13 1.03
CA ALA A 96 -40.83 10.58 1.16
C ALA A 96 -39.60 11.27 1.77
N LEU A 97 -38.69 10.53 2.43
CA LEU A 97 -37.47 11.08 3.04
C LEU A 97 -36.37 11.38 2.01
N PHE A 98 -36.46 10.86 0.79
CA PHE A 98 -35.41 11.00 -0.23
C PHE A 98 -35.98 11.31 -1.61
N PRO A 99 -35.20 11.99 -2.48
CA PRO A 99 -35.49 12.07 -3.91
C PRO A 99 -35.15 10.72 -4.58
N VAL A 100 -36.06 9.74 -4.47
CA VAL A 100 -35.83 8.36 -4.90
C VAL A 100 -35.57 8.22 -6.40
N ASP A 101 -36.14 9.09 -7.24
CA ASP A 101 -35.92 9.09 -8.69
C ASP A 101 -34.52 9.58 -9.10
N ALA A 102 -33.79 10.20 -8.17
CA ALA A 102 -32.39 10.57 -8.37
C ALA A 102 -31.41 9.49 -7.87
N ALA A 103 -31.89 8.32 -7.44
CA ALA A 103 -31.05 7.22 -6.97
C ALA A 103 -30.45 6.45 -8.16
N ASP A 104 -29.15 6.18 -8.09
CA ASP A 104 -28.50 5.22 -9.00
C ASP A 104 -28.62 3.79 -8.47
N CYS A 105 -28.78 3.65 -7.16
CA CYS A 105 -29.20 2.41 -6.52
C CYS A 105 -30.12 2.73 -5.35
N LEU A 106 -31.23 2.00 -5.24
CA LEU A 106 -32.19 2.12 -4.15
C LEU A 106 -32.45 0.73 -3.56
N GLY A 107 -32.23 0.60 -2.25
CA GLY A 107 -32.59 -0.59 -1.47
C GLY A 107 -33.76 -0.30 -0.54
N LEU A 108 -34.68 -1.25 -0.43
CA LEU A 108 -35.81 -1.24 0.50
C LEU A 108 -35.94 -2.62 1.13
N GLY A 109 -36.34 -2.69 2.39
CA GLY A 109 -36.75 -3.95 2.97
C GLY A 109 -37.03 -3.86 4.45
N GLU A 110 -37.42 -4.99 5.01
CA GLU A 110 -37.75 -5.13 6.42
C GLU A 110 -37.40 -6.54 6.86
N MET A 111 -36.86 -6.69 8.07
CA MET A 111 -36.54 -7.99 8.64
C MET A 111 -36.78 -7.94 10.15
N SER A 112 -37.73 -8.72 10.64
CA SER A 112 -38.01 -8.80 12.08
C SER A 112 -36.75 -9.20 12.88
N PRO A 113 -36.45 -8.56 14.03
CA PRO A 113 -37.25 -7.54 14.72
C PRO A 113 -36.95 -6.08 14.30
N PHE A 114 -36.17 -5.87 13.24
CA PHE A 114 -35.76 -4.56 12.76
C PHE A 114 -36.87 -3.89 11.95
N SER A 115 -37.01 -2.57 12.11
CA SER A 115 -37.97 -1.79 11.33
C SER A 115 -37.50 -1.65 9.87
N PRO A 116 -38.41 -1.23 8.97
CA PRO A 116 -38.09 -0.92 7.58
C PRO A 116 -36.82 -0.08 7.38
N VAL A 117 -36.04 -0.43 6.37
CA VAL A 117 -34.85 0.31 5.96
C VAL A 117 -35.02 0.82 4.54
N LEU A 118 -34.38 1.96 4.27
CA LEU A 118 -34.21 2.51 2.94
C LEU A 118 -32.75 2.87 2.76
N LEU A 119 -32.14 2.38 1.67
CA LEU A 119 -30.79 2.71 1.23
C LEU A 119 -30.87 3.51 -0.06
N HIS A 120 -30.36 4.74 -0.06
CA HIS A 120 -30.29 5.62 -1.21
C HIS A 120 -28.83 5.82 -1.60
N ILE A 121 -28.46 5.49 -2.84
CA ILE A 121 -27.09 5.64 -3.34
C ILE A 121 -27.08 6.51 -4.60
N LYS A 122 -26.19 7.50 -4.60
CA LYS A 122 -25.77 8.24 -5.81
C LYS A 122 -24.34 7.91 -6.19
N ILE A 123 -24.12 7.68 -7.47
CA ILE A 123 -22.81 7.32 -8.03
C ILE A 123 -22.18 8.56 -8.65
N GLU A 124 -21.02 8.94 -8.13
CA GLU A 124 -20.26 10.09 -8.61
C GLU A 124 -18.76 9.77 -8.57
N ALA A 125 -18.05 9.99 -9.68
CA ALA A 125 -16.60 9.82 -9.78
C ALA A 125 -16.07 8.47 -9.24
N GLY A 126 -16.79 7.36 -9.47
CA GLY A 126 -16.40 6.02 -8.99
C GLY A 126 -16.74 5.73 -7.53
N TYR A 127 -17.41 6.66 -6.84
CA TYR A 127 -17.88 6.48 -5.47
C TYR A 127 -19.41 6.41 -5.41
N GLY A 128 -19.94 5.50 -4.61
CA GLY A 128 -21.32 5.51 -4.15
C GLY A 128 -21.42 6.30 -2.85
N LYS A 129 -22.09 7.46 -2.88
CA LYS A 129 -22.50 8.19 -1.67
C LYS A 129 -23.83 7.59 -1.23
N ALA A 130 -23.83 6.93 -0.07
CA ALA A 130 -24.95 6.17 0.43
C ALA A 130 -25.54 6.80 1.70
N GLN A 131 -26.86 6.92 1.72
CA GLN A 131 -27.64 7.32 2.89
C GLN A 131 -28.59 6.18 3.25
N ALA A 132 -28.63 5.78 4.51
CA ALA A 132 -29.48 4.69 4.98
C ALA A 132 -30.33 5.12 6.18
N ILE A 133 -31.58 4.66 6.21
CA ILE A 133 -32.49 4.83 7.34
C ILE A 133 -32.37 3.63 8.26
N PHE A 134 -31.90 3.87 9.48
CA PHE A 134 -31.86 2.89 10.57
C PHE A 134 -32.71 3.39 11.75
N ASN A 135 -33.02 2.51 12.70
CA ASN A 135 -33.76 2.87 13.92
C ASN A 135 -32.90 3.66 14.90
N GLN A 136 -31.60 3.33 14.94
CA GLN A 136 -30.64 3.90 15.86
C GLN A 136 -29.26 3.93 15.21
N GLN A 137 -28.32 4.60 15.87
CA GLN A 137 -26.93 4.57 15.47
C GLN A 137 -26.40 3.12 15.51
N PRO A 138 -25.71 2.65 14.45
CA PRO A 138 -25.19 1.29 14.43
C PRO A 138 -24.02 1.09 15.40
N SER A 139 -23.85 -0.14 15.87
CA SER A 139 -22.60 -0.58 16.48
C SER A 139 -21.48 -0.47 15.45
N GLN A 140 -20.41 0.24 15.76
CA GLN A 140 -19.23 0.36 14.88
C GLN A 140 -18.23 -0.79 15.07
N LYS A 141 -18.63 -1.85 15.80
CA LYS A 141 -17.79 -3.03 15.98
C LYS A 141 -17.46 -3.65 14.62
N ASP A 142 -16.19 -3.96 14.40
CA ASP A 142 -15.65 -4.59 13.17
C ASP A 142 -15.82 -3.73 11.88
N TYR A 143 -16.18 -2.44 11.98
CA TYR A 143 -16.38 -1.57 10.81
C TYR A 143 -15.10 -1.33 10.00
N GLU A 144 -13.92 -1.51 10.60
CA GLU A 144 -12.66 -1.47 9.89
C GLU A 144 -12.58 -2.51 8.75
N LEU A 145 -13.28 -3.64 8.91
CA LEU A 145 -13.32 -4.71 7.91
C LEU A 145 -14.08 -4.32 6.63
N LEU A 146 -14.96 -3.31 6.68
CA LEU A 146 -15.69 -2.81 5.50
C LEU A 146 -14.73 -2.28 4.41
N LYS A 147 -13.51 -1.89 4.78
CA LYS A 147 -12.46 -1.50 3.84
C LYS A 147 -12.08 -2.62 2.87
N ALA A 148 -12.26 -3.88 3.24
CA ALA A 148 -12.06 -5.04 2.35
C ALA A 148 -12.87 -4.91 1.07
N VAL A 149 -14.06 -4.31 1.14
CA VAL A 149 -14.99 -4.10 0.02
C VAL A 149 -15.14 -2.62 -0.35
N GLY A 150 -14.23 -1.76 0.11
CA GLY A 150 -14.19 -0.34 -0.25
C GLY A 150 -15.26 0.52 0.44
N VAL A 151 -15.92 0.02 1.48
CA VAL A 151 -16.97 0.75 2.20
C VAL A 151 -16.38 1.42 3.44
N LYS A 152 -16.78 2.68 3.68
CA LYS A 152 -16.45 3.48 4.85
C LYS A 152 -17.73 4.04 5.46
N PHE A 153 -17.90 3.88 6.76
CA PHE A 153 -18.88 4.64 7.52
C PHE A 153 -18.38 6.06 7.73
N VAL A 154 -19.17 7.05 7.32
CA VAL A 154 -18.82 8.48 7.40
C VAL A 154 -19.35 9.10 8.69
N GLY A 155 -20.45 8.57 9.21
CA GLY A 155 -21.15 9.09 10.38
C GLY A 155 -22.66 9.07 10.14
N GLY A 156 -23.40 9.93 10.83
CA GLY A 156 -24.83 10.07 10.63
C GLY A 156 -25.45 11.04 11.61
N GLU A 157 -26.77 11.16 11.56
CA GLU A 157 -27.53 12.07 12.41
C GLU A 157 -28.81 11.41 12.92
N THR A 158 -29.12 11.62 14.20
CA THR A 158 -30.39 11.21 14.80
C THR A 158 -31.48 12.21 14.43
N LYS A 159 -32.59 11.71 13.92
CA LYS A 159 -33.84 12.43 13.69
C LYS A 159 -34.90 11.92 14.66
N ASP A 160 -36.04 12.61 14.72
CA ASP A 160 -37.10 12.34 15.72
C ASP A 160 -37.60 10.89 15.72
N SER A 161 -37.58 10.20 14.58
CA SER A 161 -38.09 8.83 14.43
C SER A 161 -37.13 7.84 13.78
N TYR A 162 -35.90 8.25 13.46
CA TYR A 162 -34.90 7.40 12.79
C TYR A 162 -33.47 7.95 12.92
N TYR A 163 -32.48 7.15 12.57
CA TYR A 163 -31.09 7.53 12.40
C TYR A 163 -30.72 7.53 10.91
N LEU A 164 -30.21 8.65 10.40
CA LEU A 164 -29.70 8.76 9.04
C LEU A 164 -28.22 8.40 9.02
N ALA A 165 -27.89 7.20 8.57
CA ALA A 165 -26.52 6.74 8.44
C ALA A 165 -25.91 7.14 7.08
N HIS A 166 -24.66 7.57 7.08
CA HIS A 166 -23.91 7.94 5.88
C HIS A 166 -22.75 6.99 5.65
N PHE A 167 -22.67 6.45 4.43
CA PHE A 167 -21.59 5.59 3.99
C PHE A 167 -21.01 6.11 2.67
N GLN A 168 -19.75 5.80 2.44
CA GLN A 168 -19.08 5.99 1.16
C GLN A 168 -18.57 4.63 0.68
N ASN A 169 -18.86 4.29 -0.57
CA ASN A 169 -18.41 3.05 -1.19
C ASN A 169 -17.51 3.34 -2.40
N ARG A 170 -16.26 2.90 -2.38
CA ARG A 170 -15.37 2.93 -3.55
C ARG A 170 -15.73 1.77 -4.48
N LEU A 171 -16.54 2.06 -5.49
CA LEU A 171 -17.17 1.04 -6.33
C LEU A 171 -16.19 0.16 -7.12
N PRO A 172 -15.05 0.66 -7.65
CA PRO A 172 -14.04 -0.21 -8.25
C PRO A 172 -13.53 -1.28 -7.29
N THR A 173 -13.29 -0.90 -6.03
CA THR A 173 -12.85 -1.82 -4.98
C THR A 173 -13.94 -2.83 -4.64
N HIS A 174 -15.19 -2.37 -4.56
CA HIS A 174 -16.35 -3.21 -4.27
C HIS A 174 -16.58 -4.27 -5.35
N ILE A 175 -16.58 -3.85 -6.62
CA ILE A 175 -16.76 -4.72 -7.79
C ILE A 175 -15.61 -5.72 -7.85
N HIS A 176 -14.37 -5.27 -7.64
CA HIS A 176 -13.21 -6.15 -7.63
C HIS A 176 -13.29 -7.23 -6.54
N ALA A 177 -13.70 -6.88 -5.32
CA ALA A 177 -13.96 -7.87 -4.26
C ALA A 177 -15.06 -8.87 -4.67
N GLY A 178 -16.10 -8.38 -5.37
CA GLY A 178 -17.12 -9.20 -5.99
C GLY A 178 -16.55 -10.21 -6.99
N ILE A 179 -15.74 -9.75 -7.96
CA ILE A 179 -15.08 -10.58 -8.97
C ILE A 179 -14.25 -11.69 -8.33
N LEU A 180 -13.41 -11.37 -7.35
CA LEU A 180 -12.56 -12.34 -6.66
C LEU A 180 -13.36 -13.39 -5.86
N SER A 181 -14.64 -13.13 -5.61
CA SER A 181 -15.55 -14.06 -4.96
C SER A 181 -16.54 -14.72 -5.93
N HIS A 182 -16.42 -14.48 -7.24
CA HIS A 182 -17.42 -14.85 -8.23
C HIS A 182 -18.83 -14.37 -7.88
N PHE A 183 -18.92 -13.20 -7.23
CA PHE A 183 -20.16 -12.59 -6.73
C PHE A 183 -21.01 -13.50 -5.83
N SER A 184 -20.41 -14.52 -5.21
CA SER A 184 -21.07 -15.48 -4.32
C SER A 184 -21.55 -14.90 -2.98
N ARG A 185 -21.00 -13.74 -2.58
CA ARG A 185 -21.26 -13.08 -1.29
C ARG A 185 -22.15 -11.83 -1.40
N THR A 186 -22.83 -11.65 -2.53
CA THR A 186 -23.63 -10.45 -2.83
C THR A 186 -24.87 -10.29 -1.94
N ALA A 187 -25.37 -11.35 -1.31
CA ALA A 187 -26.48 -11.24 -0.35
C ALA A 187 -26.08 -10.57 0.98
N ASN A 188 -24.78 -10.57 1.33
CA ASN A 188 -24.30 -10.10 2.62
C ASN A 188 -24.47 -8.58 2.79
N CYS A 189 -24.41 -7.80 1.70
CA CYS A 189 -24.67 -6.36 1.78
C CYS A 189 -26.15 -6.07 2.09
N ASN A 190 -27.09 -6.86 1.58
CA ASN A 190 -28.51 -6.71 1.92
C ASN A 190 -28.74 -6.99 3.40
N VAL A 191 -28.16 -8.08 3.93
CA VAL A 191 -28.28 -8.44 5.35
C VAL A 191 -27.70 -7.34 6.26
N PHE A 192 -26.54 -6.78 5.91
CA PHE A 192 -25.95 -5.65 6.65
C PHE A 192 -26.93 -4.49 6.81
N PHE A 193 -27.58 -4.05 5.73
CA PHE A 193 -28.53 -2.95 5.81
C PHE A 193 -29.83 -3.35 6.51
N LEU A 194 -30.37 -4.54 6.25
CA LEU A 194 -31.58 -5.04 6.91
C LEU A 194 -31.39 -5.21 8.43
N ARG A 195 -30.15 -5.42 8.90
CA ARG A 195 -29.77 -5.43 10.33
C ARG A 195 -29.28 -4.08 10.84
N HIS A 196 -29.63 -3.00 10.15
CA HIS A 196 -29.37 -1.64 10.60
C HIS A 196 -27.86 -1.35 10.76
N GLY A 197 -27.04 -1.94 9.88
CA GLY A 197 -25.60 -1.76 9.86
C GLY A 197 -24.83 -2.66 10.83
N ASP A 198 -25.45 -3.69 11.40
CA ASP A 198 -24.74 -4.63 12.28
C ASP A 198 -23.88 -5.63 11.47
N ILE A 199 -22.66 -5.90 11.97
CA ILE A 199 -21.75 -6.90 11.41
C ILE A 199 -21.82 -8.16 12.27
N ASP A 200 -22.57 -9.16 11.79
CA ASP A 200 -22.60 -10.47 12.42
C ASP A 200 -21.35 -11.32 12.07
N GLU A 201 -21.20 -12.46 12.74
CA GLU A 201 -20.04 -13.34 12.52
C GLU A 201 -19.96 -13.88 11.08
N HIS A 202 -21.08 -14.06 10.38
CA HIS A 202 -21.07 -14.51 9.00
C HIS A 202 -20.55 -13.44 8.03
N LEU A 203 -21.03 -12.19 8.18
CA LEU A 203 -20.56 -11.06 7.40
C LEU A 203 -19.08 -10.76 7.69
N LYS A 204 -18.70 -10.79 8.96
CA LYS A 204 -17.30 -10.66 9.41
C LYS A 204 -16.39 -11.68 8.73
N ASP A 205 -16.73 -12.97 8.76
CA ASP A 205 -16.00 -14.01 8.05
C ASP A 205 -15.92 -13.74 6.54
N GLY A 206 -17.01 -13.25 5.96
CA GLY A 206 -17.08 -12.83 4.57
C GLY A 206 -16.11 -11.69 4.24
N LEU A 207 -16.01 -10.68 5.09
CA LEU A 207 -15.12 -9.52 4.95
C LEU A 207 -13.65 -9.92 5.14
N LEU A 208 -13.33 -10.74 6.15
CA LEU A 208 -11.98 -11.27 6.37
C LEU A 208 -11.49 -12.06 5.15
N LYS A 209 -12.33 -12.96 4.61
CA LYS A 209 -12.02 -13.69 3.37
C LYS A 209 -11.82 -12.74 2.18
N ALA A 210 -12.64 -11.69 2.06
CA ALA A 210 -12.51 -10.72 0.97
C ALA A 210 -11.20 -9.94 1.07
N ALA A 211 -10.79 -9.55 2.28
CA ALA A 211 -9.51 -8.91 2.53
C ALA A 211 -8.35 -9.81 2.08
N THR A 212 -8.33 -11.05 2.55
CA THR A 212 -7.30 -12.04 2.18
C THR A 212 -7.23 -12.28 0.68
N SER A 213 -8.37 -12.49 0.01
CA SER A 213 -8.39 -12.70 -1.45
C SER A 213 -7.82 -11.50 -2.22
N ARG A 214 -8.13 -10.27 -1.79
CA ARG A 214 -7.60 -9.05 -2.42
C ARG A 214 -6.09 -8.90 -2.24
N VAL A 215 -5.58 -9.15 -1.04
CA VAL A 215 -4.13 -9.11 -0.75
C VAL A 215 -3.39 -10.15 -1.59
N ILE A 216 -3.89 -11.39 -1.66
CA ILE A 216 -3.33 -12.46 -2.49
C ILE A 216 -3.31 -12.07 -3.97
N TRP A 217 -4.41 -11.50 -4.47
CA TRP A 217 -4.48 -11.03 -5.85
C TRP A 217 -3.43 -9.95 -6.14
N GLY A 218 -3.33 -8.92 -5.28
CA GLY A 218 -2.36 -7.83 -5.44
C GLY A 218 -0.92 -8.34 -5.39
N ARG A 219 -0.62 -9.23 -4.45
CA ARG A 219 0.67 -9.91 -4.34
C ARG A 219 1.02 -10.66 -5.63
N ASN A 220 0.14 -11.52 -6.11
CA ASN A 220 0.41 -12.31 -7.33
C ASN A 220 0.55 -11.43 -8.57
N LYS A 221 -0.23 -10.35 -8.66
CA LYS A 221 -0.11 -9.34 -9.72
C LYS A 221 1.27 -8.67 -9.67
N SER A 222 1.72 -8.24 -8.48
CA SER A 222 3.04 -7.65 -8.30
C SER A 222 4.20 -8.61 -8.66
N PHE A 223 4.07 -9.91 -8.35
CA PHE A 223 5.07 -10.91 -8.75
C PHE A 223 5.19 -11.05 -10.27
N GLN A 224 4.07 -10.99 -10.99
CA GLN A 224 4.08 -10.97 -12.46
C GLN A 224 4.86 -9.76 -12.98
N THR A 225 4.58 -8.58 -12.44
CA THR A 225 5.24 -7.32 -12.81
C THR A 225 6.73 -7.36 -12.51
N LEU A 226 7.13 -7.86 -11.35
CA LEU A 226 8.54 -8.01 -10.97
C LEU A 226 9.29 -8.99 -11.85
N ALA A 227 8.66 -10.10 -12.26
CA ALA A 227 9.27 -11.04 -13.19
C ALA A 227 9.55 -10.37 -14.56
N GLN A 228 8.64 -9.53 -15.04
CA GLN A 228 8.83 -8.75 -16.27
C GLN A 228 9.93 -7.70 -16.12
N LEU A 229 9.92 -6.93 -15.01
CA LEU A 229 10.95 -5.93 -14.73
C LEU A 229 12.35 -6.56 -14.64
N ALA A 230 12.47 -7.72 -14.00
CA ALA A 230 13.72 -8.47 -13.93
C ALA A 230 14.24 -8.86 -15.31
N GLN A 231 13.39 -9.40 -16.17
CA GLN A 231 13.77 -9.78 -17.54
C GLN A 231 14.26 -8.59 -18.36
N VAL A 232 13.56 -7.45 -18.25
CA VAL A 232 13.97 -6.21 -18.94
C VAL A 232 15.31 -5.70 -18.40
N ALA A 233 15.50 -5.70 -17.08
CA ALA A 233 16.73 -5.23 -16.44
C ALA A 233 17.97 -6.08 -16.78
N CYS A 234 17.79 -7.38 -17.06
CA CYS A 234 18.87 -8.24 -17.53
C CYS A 234 19.32 -7.93 -18.96
N GLN A 235 18.49 -7.27 -19.76
CA GLN A 235 18.76 -6.97 -21.18
C GLN A 235 19.23 -5.52 -21.40
N GLN A 236 18.75 -4.60 -20.58
CA GLN A 236 19.10 -3.18 -20.66
C GLN A 236 19.18 -2.54 -19.28
N SER A 237 20.01 -1.49 -19.15
CA SER A 237 20.15 -0.78 -17.87
C SER A 237 18.83 -0.10 -17.48
N MET A 238 18.34 -0.41 -16.29
CA MET A 238 17.18 0.23 -15.66
C MET A 238 17.62 1.05 -14.44
N ALA A 239 18.57 1.97 -14.67
CA ALA A 239 19.12 2.82 -13.63
C ALA A 239 18.06 3.75 -13.02
N MET A 240 18.21 4.05 -11.73
CA MET A 240 17.50 5.16 -11.08
C MET A 240 17.87 6.51 -11.72
N THR A 241 17.12 7.56 -11.41
CA THR A 241 17.47 8.94 -11.79
C THR A 241 18.05 9.68 -10.59
N CYS A 242 19.32 10.09 -10.69
CA CYS A 242 19.92 11.05 -9.76
C CYS A 242 19.45 12.45 -10.12
N GLN A 243 18.78 13.14 -9.20
CA GLN A 243 18.50 14.56 -9.26
C GLN A 243 19.45 15.30 -8.32
N PRO A 244 20.56 15.87 -8.84
CA PRO A 244 21.44 16.70 -8.02
C PRO A 244 20.75 18.02 -7.63
N ALA A 245 21.37 18.76 -6.70
CA ALA A 245 20.90 20.10 -6.38
C ALA A 245 20.95 21.02 -7.63
N PRO A 246 19.92 21.84 -7.88
CA PRO A 246 19.96 22.82 -8.97
C PRO A 246 21.21 23.73 -8.87
N PRO A 247 21.84 24.08 -10.01
CA PRO A 247 21.34 23.99 -11.38
C PRO A 247 21.75 22.72 -12.14
N ALA A 248 22.40 21.75 -11.48
CA ALA A 248 22.85 20.54 -12.14
C ALA A 248 21.66 19.73 -12.72
N LYS A 249 21.86 19.12 -13.89
CA LYS A 249 20.83 18.34 -14.58
C LYS A 249 20.78 16.91 -14.03
N SER A 250 19.57 16.33 -14.01
CA SER A 250 19.39 14.92 -13.66
C SER A 250 20.07 13.98 -14.64
N PHE A 251 20.52 12.82 -14.16
CA PHE A 251 21.19 11.79 -14.95
C PHE A 251 20.91 10.38 -14.41
N SER A 252 21.09 9.37 -15.25
CA SER A 252 20.91 7.96 -14.88
C SER A 252 22.05 7.47 -13.97
N TYR A 253 21.72 6.88 -12.83
CA TYR A 253 22.69 6.34 -11.88
C TYR A 253 22.02 5.34 -10.93
N GLY A 254 22.68 4.23 -10.60
CA GLY A 254 22.14 3.22 -9.68
C GLY A 254 21.30 2.15 -10.38
N ASP A 255 21.96 1.21 -11.04
CA ASP A 255 21.34 0.13 -11.82
C ASP A 255 21.44 -1.24 -11.15
N LEU A 256 22.25 -1.40 -10.10
CA LEU A 256 22.45 -2.70 -9.45
C LEU A 256 21.62 -2.87 -8.17
N VAL A 257 21.62 -1.88 -7.27
CA VAL A 257 20.88 -1.96 -6.00
C VAL A 257 19.37 -2.22 -6.17
N PRO A 258 18.65 -1.57 -7.11
CA PRO A 258 17.24 -1.89 -7.36
C PRO A 258 16.98 -3.38 -7.62
N LEU A 259 17.90 -4.04 -8.32
CA LEU A 259 17.78 -5.46 -8.68
C LEU A 259 17.99 -6.40 -7.49
N GLY A 260 18.70 -5.96 -6.45
CA GLY A 260 18.78 -6.66 -5.17
C GLY A 260 17.41 -6.82 -4.50
N PHE A 261 16.61 -5.75 -4.50
CA PHE A 261 15.24 -5.77 -3.99
C PHE A 261 14.34 -6.70 -4.82
N VAL A 262 14.46 -6.66 -6.15
CA VAL A 262 13.70 -7.54 -7.04
C VAL A 262 14.05 -9.00 -6.77
N LEU A 263 15.34 -9.33 -6.67
CA LEU A 263 15.77 -10.68 -6.38
C LEU A 263 15.24 -11.16 -5.03
N LYS A 264 15.27 -10.31 -3.99
CA LYS A 264 14.66 -10.62 -2.68
C LYS A 264 13.17 -10.96 -2.84
N ALA A 265 12.41 -10.11 -3.53
CA ALA A 265 10.98 -10.32 -3.75
C ALA A 265 10.67 -11.57 -4.59
N LEU A 266 11.44 -11.84 -5.65
CA LEU A 266 11.27 -13.02 -6.49
C LEU A 266 11.62 -14.33 -5.75
N ASN A 267 12.61 -14.32 -4.86
CA ASN A 267 12.87 -15.48 -3.99
C ASN A 267 11.68 -15.77 -3.07
N GLN A 268 11.08 -14.73 -2.48
CA GLN A 268 9.87 -14.88 -1.66
C GLN A 268 8.69 -15.41 -2.48
N ALA A 269 8.49 -14.86 -3.69
CA ALA A 269 7.47 -15.31 -4.62
C ALA A 269 7.66 -16.79 -4.99
N LYS A 270 8.89 -17.19 -5.32
CA LYS A 270 9.24 -18.58 -5.65
C LYS A 270 8.89 -19.53 -4.51
N MET A 271 9.18 -19.16 -3.25
CA MET A 271 8.83 -19.95 -2.07
C MET A 271 7.30 -20.09 -1.93
N ILE A 272 6.57 -18.98 -1.94
CA ILE A 272 5.10 -18.96 -1.79
C ILE A 272 4.41 -19.77 -2.89
N LEU A 273 4.80 -19.58 -4.14
CA LEU A 273 4.20 -20.26 -5.30
C LEU A 273 4.57 -21.75 -5.37
N THR A 274 5.67 -22.16 -4.74
CA THR A 274 6.03 -23.59 -4.63
C THR A 274 5.22 -24.28 -3.55
N ASN A 275 4.91 -23.58 -2.46
CA ASN A 275 4.12 -24.11 -1.35
C ASN A 275 2.59 -24.02 -1.57
N SER A 276 2.16 -23.26 -2.59
CA SER A 276 0.75 -23.17 -2.98
C SER A 276 0.35 -24.46 -3.71
N ILE A 277 -0.62 -25.20 -3.15
CA ILE A 277 -1.23 -26.40 -3.74
C ILE A 277 -1.67 -26.10 -5.18
N GLU A 278 -1.58 -27.09 -6.07
CA GLU A 278 -1.82 -27.10 -7.52
C GLU A 278 -3.02 -26.24 -8.01
N ASP A 279 -2.92 -24.91 -7.94
CA ASP A 279 -3.81 -23.98 -8.60
C ASP A 279 -3.37 -23.90 -10.07
N PRO A 280 -4.16 -24.45 -11.01
CA PRO A 280 -3.80 -24.42 -12.43
C PRO A 280 -3.61 -22.98 -12.95
N GLY A 281 -4.28 -22.00 -12.33
CA GLY A 281 -4.16 -20.58 -12.65
C GLY A 281 -2.80 -19.96 -12.29
N LEU A 282 -2.01 -20.60 -11.42
CA LEU A 282 -0.70 -20.09 -10.98
C LEU A 282 0.48 -20.75 -11.69
N VAL A 283 0.27 -21.80 -12.50
CA VAL A 283 1.36 -22.55 -13.16
C VAL A 283 2.22 -21.64 -14.04
N MET A 284 1.60 -20.80 -14.86
CA MET A 284 2.31 -19.87 -15.74
C MET A 284 3.07 -18.80 -14.97
N LEU A 285 2.46 -18.26 -13.90
CA LEU A 285 3.12 -17.29 -13.03
C LEU A 285 4.33 -17.91 -12.35
N ARG A 286 4.21 -19.12 -11.80
CA ARG A 286 5.31 -19.85 -11.15
C ARG A 286 6.49 -20.03 -12.11
N LYS A 287 6.23 -20.48 -13.34
CA LYS A 287 7.29 -20.63 -14.36
C LYS A 287 7.98 -19.30 -14.67
N SER A 288 7.21 -18.23 -14.86
CA SER A 288 7.75 -16.89 -15.12
C SER A 288 8.61 -16.38 -13.97
N VAL A 289 8.15 -16.50 -12.74
CA VAL A 289 8.88 -16.09 -11.52
C VAL A 289 10.19 -16.88 -11.37
N VAL A 290 10.15 -18.21 -11.56
CA VAL A 290 11.35 -19.06 -11.43
C VAL A 290 12.41 -18.67 -12.46
N ASN A 291 12.03 -18.50 -13.73
CA ASN A 291 12.95 -18.13 -14.80
C ASN A 291 13.56 -16.75 -14.55
N ALA A 292 12.71 -15.75 -14.27
CA ALA A 292 13.17 -14.39 -13.99
C ALA A 292 14.09 -14.32 -12.77
N CYS A 293 13.79 -15.10 -11.73
CA CYS A 293 14.63 -15.17 -10.53
C CYS A 293 16.02 -15.73 -10.83
N GLU A 294 16.12 -16.78 -11.66
CA GLU A 294 17.41 -17.39 -12.01
C GLU A 294 18.22 -16.49 -12.94
N GLU A 295 17.60 -15.95 -13.99
CA GLU A 295 18.23 -15.01 -14.92
C GLU A 295 18.79 -13.78 -14.17
N LEU A 296 17.98 -13.18 -13.28
CA LEU A 296 18.40 -12.02 -12.49
C LEU A 296 19.54 -12.36 -11.53
N ARG A 297 19.49 -13.55 -10.90
CA ARG A 297 20.56 -14.03 -10.02
C ARG A 297 21.87 -14.15 -10.78
N GLN A 298 21.87 -14.78 -11.96
CA GLN A 298 23.06 -14.92 -12.79
C GLN A 298 23.58 -13.56 -13.28
N PHE A 299 22.68 -12.66 -13.68
CA PHE A 299 23.03 -11.31 -14.06
C PHE A 299 23.75 -10.57 -12.92
N LEU A 300 23.18 -10.55 -11.71
CA LEU A 300 23.80 -9.90 -10.56
C LEU A 300 25.15 -10.53 -10.19
N LEU A 301 25.28 -11.86 -10.27
CA LEU A 301 26.56 -12.53 -10.06
C LEU A 301 27.62 -12.13 -11.10
N SER A 302 27.22 -11.91 -12.36
CA SER A 302 28.12 -11.40 -13.41
C SER A 302 28.58 -9.96 -13.19
N LYS A 303 27.83 -9.19 -12.39
CA LYS A 303 28.15 -7.80 -12.01
C LYS A 303 28.88 -7.69 -10.68
N ARG A 304 29.17 -8.82 -10.04
CA ARG A 304 29.91 -8.87 -8.77
C ARG A 304 31.36 -8.46 -9.00
N GLN A 305 31.85 -7.56 -8.16
CA GLN A 305 33.26 -7.16 -8.12
C GLN A 305 33.90 -7.82 -6.90
N ASN A 306 34.81 -8.77 -7.12
CA ASN A 306 35.31 -9.68 -6.09
C ASN A 306 34.17 -10.48 -5.42
N LYS A 307 33.81 -10.13 -4.17
CA LYS A 307 32.71 -10.73 -3.41
C LYS A 307 31.56 -9.76 -3.14
N LEU A 308 31.60 -8.57 -3.72
CA LEU A 308 30.75 -7.45 -3.33
C LEU A 308 30.23 -6.68 -4.56
N TRP A 309 29.40 -5.68 -4.34
CA TRP A 309 28.73 -4.91 -5.39
C TRP A 309 28.81 -3.41 -5.14
N ALA A 310 28.64 -2.67 -6.22
CA ALA A 310 28.52 -1.21 -6.24
C ALA A 310 27.06 -0.79 -6.43
N PHE A 311 26.75 0.48 -6.13
CA PHE A 311 25.43 1.05 -6.46
C PHE A 311 25.11 0.99 -7.95
N HIS A 312 26.13 1.28 -8.77
CA HIS A 312 26.06 1.35 -10.22
C HIS A 312 27.17 0.53 -10.86
N THR A 313 26.91 -0.05 -12.04
CA THR A 313 27.90 -0.79 -12.83
C THR A 313 29.20 0.01 -12.98
N ASP A 314 30.33 -0.66 -12.80
CA ASP A 314 31.70 -0.10 -12.90
C ASP A 314 32.00 1.07 -11.94
N ARG A 315 31.30 1.14 -10.79
CA ARG A 315 31.59 2.07 -9.69
C ARG A 315 32.16 1.38 -8.46
N LEU A 316 32.50 2.19 -7.45
CA LEU A 316 33.07 1.77 -6.18
C LEU A 316 32.14 0.80 -5.44
N ILE A 317 32.73 -0.28 -4.93
CA ILE A 317 32.08 -1.20 -4.01
C ILE A 317 31.85 -0.48 -2.67
N THR A 318 30.66 -0.65 -2.10
CA THR A 318 30.33 -0.12 -0.77
C THR A 318 29.68 -1.20 0.09
N ALA A 319 29.75 -1.04 1.41
CA ALA A 319 29.07 -1.94 2.35
C ALA A 319 27.55 -1.82 2.20
N THR A 320 27.04 -0.60 2.10
CA THR A 320 25.60 -0.33 2.01
C THR A 320 25.00 -0.97 0.77
N ASP A 321 25.58 -0.74 -0.42
CA ASP A 321 25.07 -1.27 -1.69
C ASP A 321 25.14 -2.80 -1.73
N SER A 322 26.27 -3.35 -1.30
CA SER A 322 26.46 -4.79 -1.20
C SER A 322 25.46 -5.43 -0.26
N ALA A 323 25.25 -4.85 0.93
CA ALA A 323 24.29 -5.37 1.90
C ALA A 323 22.84 -5.32 1.37
N LEU A 324 22.46 -4.25 0.66
CA LEU A 324 21.14 -4.16 0.02
C LEU A 324 20.94 -5.25 -1.04
N ILE A 325 21.96 -5.52 -1.87
CA ILE A 325 21.91 -6.58 -2.89
C ILE A 325 21.88 -7.97 -2.22
N LEU A 326 22.70 -8.18 -1.19
CA LEU A 326 22.82 -9.43 -0.46
C LEU A 326 21.54 -9.85 0.27
N GLN A 327 20.57 -8.95 0.47
CA GLN A 327 19.26 -9.36 0.99
C GLN A 327 18.56 -10.40 0.09
N GLY A 328 18.82 -10.35 -1.22
CA GLY A 328 18.34 -11.31 -2.22
C GLY A 328 19.22 -12.57 -2.37
N PHE A 329 20.33 -12.66 -1.66
CA PHE A 329 21.25 -13.80 -1.69
C PHE A 329 21.24 -14.60 -0.38
N TYR A 330 21.78 -15.81 -0.47
CA TYR A 330 22.15 -16.67 0.64
C TYR A 330 23.63 -17.05 0.43
N ASP A 331 24.51 -16.06 0.52
CA ASP A 331 25.95 -16.19 0.23
C ASP A 331 26.76 -15.75 1.45
N SER A 332 27.18 -16.72 2.27
CA SER A 332 27.93 -16.48 3.50
C SER A 332 29.30 -15.85 3.24
N GLU A 333 29.94 -16.18 2.12
CA GLU A 333 31.27 -15.64 1.82
C GLU A 333 31.21 -14.15 1.47
N SER A 334 30.18 -13.74 0.73
CA SER A 334 29.97 -12.34 0.39
C SER A 334 29.50 -11.51 1.59
N VAL A 335 28.72 -12.10 2.51
CA VAL A 335 28.39 -11.44 3.79
C VAL A 335 29.63 -11.30 4.68
N GLU A 336 30.49 -12.31 4.75
CA GLU A 336 31.76 -12.23 5.49
C GLU A 336 32.72 -11.19 4.87
N ALA A 337 32.68 -10.99 3.56
CA ALA A 337 33.48 -9.96 2.90
C ALA A 337 33.12 -8.53 3.33
N LEU A 338 31.93 -8.29 3.90
CA LEU A 338 31.55 -6.99 4.46
C LEU A 338 32.38 -6.61 5.70
N GLU A 339 33.09 -7.56 6.32
CA GLU A 339 33.97 -7.31 7.46
C GLU A 339 35.14 -6.37 7.13
N ILE A 340 35.49 -6.19 5.85
CA ILE A 340 36.48 -5.19 5.44
C ILE A 340 36.04 -3.76 5.81
N PHE A 341 34.74 -3.52 5.99
CA PHE A 341 34.18 -2.22 6.36
C PHE A 341 33.95 -2.05 7.87
N ALA A 342 34.32 -3.03 8.70
CA ALA A 342 34.15 -2.91 10.15
C ALA A 342 35.06 -1.82 10.73
N ASP A 343 34.54 -1.04 11.68
CA ASP A 343 35.30 0.02 12.36
C ASP A 343 36.10 -0.46 13.58
N GLY A 344 35.95 -1.75 13.94
CA GLY A 344 36.57 -2.36 15.13
C GLY A 344 35.85 -2.06 16.45
N LEU A 345 34.81 -1.22 16.44
CA LEU A 345 33.98 -0.80 17.58
C LEU A 345 32.52 -1.28 17.48
N GLY A 346 32.24 -2.18 16.53
CA GLY A 346 30.93 -2.78 16.30
C GLY A 346 30.09 -2.09 15.22
N GLY A 347 30.59 -0.99 14.64
CA GLY A 347 29.99 -0.30 13.50
C GLY A 347 30.62 -0.69 12.16
N TYR A 348 29.95 -0.29 11.09
CA TYR A 348 30.45 -0.47 9.72
C TYR A 348 30.45 0.86 8.98
N TYR A 349 31.56 1.18 8.32
CA TYR A 349 31.61 2.27 7.36
C TYR A 349 30.70 1.95 6.16
N PRO A 350 29.95 2.92 5.63
CA PRO A 350 29.16 2.70 4.43
C PRO A 350 30.07 2.42 3.22
N GLN A 351 31.25 3.04 3.19
CA GLN A 351 32.26 2.89 2.15
C GLN A 351 33.67 3.11 2.71
N LEU A 352 34.69 2.56 2.08
CA LEU A 352 36.09 2.80 2.45
C LEU A 352 36.58 4.14 1.90
N TRP A 353 37.53 4.74 2.59
CA TRP A 353 38.08 6.05 2.25
C TRP A 353 39.59 6.14 2.50
N SER A 354 40.25 7.11 1.88
CA SER A 354 41.67 7.42 2.05
C SER A 354 41.97 8.89 1.79
N GLU A 355 43.06 9.42 2.37
CA GLU A 355 43.53 10.78 2.10
C GLU A 355 44.06 10.92 0.67
N ASP A 356 44.79 9.91 0.19
CA ASP A 356 45.30 9.83 -1.17
C ASP A 356 44.40 8.99 -2.08
N LYS A 357 44.54 9.16 -3.40
CA LYS A 357 43.84 8.34 -4.38
C LYS A 357 44.32 6.89 -4.31
N GLN A 358 43.45 6.01 -3.84
CA GLN A 358 43.65 4.55 -3.81
C GLN A 358 42.53 3.85 -4.60
N ALA A 359 42.82 2.65 -5.11
CA ALA A 359 41.80 1.82 -5.74
C ALA A 359 40.70 1.49 -4.72
N GLU A 360 39.44 1.49 -5.17
CA GLU A 360 38.26 1.10 -4.38
C GLU A 360 37.99 1.95 -3.12
N LYS A 361 38.59 3.13 -3.00
CA LYS A 361 38.36 4.05 -1.87
C LYS A 361 37.94 5.44 -2.34
N MET A 362 37.05 6.06 -1.59
CA MET A 362 36.72 7.48 -1.76
C MET A 362 37.89 8.34 -1.24
N VAL A 363 38.29 9.34 -2.01
CA VAL A 363 39.24 10.35 -1.54
C VAL A 363 38.53 11.32 -0.60
N VAL A 364 39.08 11.53 0.59
CA VAL A 364 38.48 12.42 1.59
C VAL A 364 38.81 13.88 1.29
N ASP A 365 37.79 14.72 1.34
CA ASP A 365 37.94 16.17 1.38
C ASP A 365 36.89 16.81 2.31
N LYS A 366 36.92 18.14 2.43
CA LYS A 366 36.00 18.90 3.31
C LYS A 366 34.53 18.75 2.92
N SER A 367 34.22 18.43 1.67
CA SER A 367 32.87 18.29 1.15
C SER A 367 32.21 16.97 1.56
N CYS A 368 33.01 15.91 1.72
CA CYS A 368 32.52 14.55 1.92
C CYS A 368 32.94 13.90 3.25
N ILE A 369 33.61 14.64 4.15
CA ILE A 369 34.12 14.10 5.42
C ILE A 369 33.06 13.37 6.27
N HIS A 370 31.80 13.81 6.24
CA HIS A 370 30.72 13.17 6.99
C HIS A 370 30.40 11.75 6.48
N TRP A 371 30.84 11.37 5.28
CA TRP A 371 30.74 10.00 4.77
C TRP A 371 31.84 9.06 5.29
N CYS A 372 32.83 9.59 6.00
CA CYS A 372 34.03 8.85 6.42
C CYS A 372 33.89 8.27 7.84
N GLN A 373 32.67 7.92 8.24
CA GLN A 373 32.35 7.40 9.57
C GLN A 373 31.37 6.23 9.49
N SER A 374 31.26 5.46 10.57
CA SER A 374 30.33 4.35 10.66
C SER A 374 28.88 4.79 10.49
N ASP A 375 28.13 4.05 9.69
CA ASP A 375 26.74 4.33 9.40
C ASP A 375 25.80 3.38 10.17
N TYR A 376 24.82 3.95 10.87
CA TYR A 376 23.93 3.17 11.73
C TYR A 376 23.04 2.21 10.93
N ALA A 377 22.44 2.68 9.83
CA ALA A 377 21.57 1.84 8.99
C ALA A 377 22.36 0.72 8.29
N THR A 378 23.55 1.01 7.77
CA THR A 378 24.46 0.01 7.18
C THR A 378 24.87 -1.03 8.23
N THR A 379 25.21 -0.59 9.44
CA THR A 379 25.54 -1.49 10.56
C THR A 379 24.37 -2.44 10.87
N CYS A 380 23.14 -1.93 10.94
CA CYS A 380 21.95 -2.74 11.15
C CYS A 380 21.74 -3.76 10.02
N LEU A 381 21.92 -3.34 8.75
CA LEU A 381 21.84 -4.24 7.60
C LEU A 381 22.84 -5.39 7.67
N VAL A 382 24.11 -5.09 7.98
CA VAL A 382 25.16 -6.11 8.09
C VAL A 382 24.84 -7.07 9.24
N LYS A 383 24.46 -6.56 10.43
CA LYS A 383 24.03 -7.41 11.57
C LYS A 383 22.89 -8.34 11.17
N ALA A 384 21.85 -7.82 10.49
CA ALA A 384 20.71 -8.61 10.05
C ALA A 384 21.11 -9.71 9.05
N LEU A 385 21.98 -9.42 8.09
CA LEU A 385 22.48 -10.41 7.13
C LEU A 385 23.28 -11.52 7.81
N ARG A 386 24.16 -11.16 8.76
CA ARG A 386 24.95 -12.13 9.54
C ARG A 386 24.03 -13.04 10.35
N GLN A 387 23.04 -12.48 11.06
CA GLN A 387 22.02 -13.25 11.79
C GLN A 387 21.21 -14.17 10.87
N LYS A 388 20.83 -13.70 9.67
CA LYS A 388 20.08 -14.50 8.69
C LYS A 388 20.85 -15.76 8.27
N LEU A 389 22.17 -15.68 8.18
CA LEU A 389 23.06 -16.78 7.76
C LEU A 389 23.70 -17.54 8.93
N GLY A 390 23.39 -17.21 10.18
CA GLY A 390 23.98 -17.85 11.36
C GLY A 390 25.47 -17.53 11.55
N LEU A 391 25.96 -16.42 10.99
CA LEU A 391 27.32 -15.93 11.20
C LEU A 391 27.42 -15.15 12.51
N GLU A 392 28.58 -15.17 13.15
CA GLU A 392 28.85 -14.43 14.38
C GLU A 392 28.60 -12.93 14.19
N THR A 393 27.77 -12.29 15.02
CA THR A 393 27.53 -10.84 14.93
C THR A 393 28.52 -10.07 15.82
N LYS A 394 29.32 -9.19 15.22
CA LYS A 394 30.24 -8.30 15.97
C LYS A 394 29.56 -7.03 16.53
N THR A 395 28.38 -6.68 16.01
CA THR A 395 27.57 -5.56 16.51
C THR A 395 26.71 -6.01 17.68
N SER A 396 26.97 -5.43 18.86
CA SER A 396 26.23 -5.74 20.08
C SER A 396 24.84 -5.06 20.11
N THR A 397 23.96 -5.55 20.98
CA THR A 397 22.64 -4.95 21.18
C THR A 397 22.74 -3.56 21.81
N GLU A 398 23.75 -3.33 22.67
CA GLU A 398 24.03 -2.03 23.28
C GLU A 398 24.40 -0.99 22.22
N TYR A 399 25.15 -1.38 21.17
CA TYR A 399 25.43 -0.49 20.03
C TYR A 399 24.14 -0.04 19.35
N ILE A 400 23.23 -0.99 19.06
CA ILE A 400 21.92 -0.68 18.46
C ILE A 400 21.10 0.20 19.40
N ALA A 401 21.05 -0.13 20.69
CA ALA A 401 20.33 0.65 21.69
C ALA A 401 20.82 2.10 21.79
N ALA A 402 22.14 2.31 21.76
CA ALA A 402 22.75 3.64 21.82
C ALA A 402 22.37 4.53 20.63
N GLY A 403 22.19 3.94 19.44
CA GLY A 403 21.78 4.68 18.25
C GLY A 403 20.27 4.82 18.06
N MET A 404 19.44 4.07 18.80
CA MET A 404 18.00 3.94 18.56
C MET A 404 17.24 5.28 18.53
N ALA A 405 17.55 6.20 19.45
CA ALA A 405 16.89 7.50 19.54
C ALA A 405 17.20 8.41 18.33
N ASN A 406 18.42 8.34 17.80
CA ASN A 406 18.89 9.17 16.68
C ASN A 406 19.06 8.35 15.38
N ARG A 407 18.47 7.16 15.33
CA ARG A 407 18.63 6.20 14.22
C ARG A 407 18.37 6.90 12.89
N SER A 408 19.32 6.78 11.98
CA SER A 408 19.26 7.34 10.64
C SER A 408 20.22 6.55 9.75
N GLY A 409 20.32 6.90 8.48
CA GLY A 409 21.29 6.30 7.57
C GLY A 409 21.81 7.34 6.60
N LEU A 410 23.13 7.44 6.45
CA LEU A 410 23.80 8.41 5.58
C LEU A 410 23.31 8.39 4.13
N TYR A 411 22.74 7.26 3.70
CA TYR A 411 22.27 7.04 2.35
C TYR A 411 20.73 6.98 2.21
N PHE A 412 19.99 6.82 3.30
CA PHE A 412 18.54 6.52 3.25
C PHE A 412 17.70 7.80 3.36
N ALA A 413 16.83 8.03 2.38
CA ALA A 413 16.02 9.24 2.29
C ALA A 413 14.63 9.12 2.93
N ASN A 414 14.26 7.92 3.40
CA ASN A 414 12.98 7.64 4.05
C ASN A 414 13.20 7.04 5.45
N PRO A 415 12.57 7.57 6.53
CA PRO A 415 12.74 7.06 7.89
C PRO A 415 12.29 5.61 8.04
N TYR A 416 11.22 5.19 7.36
CA TYR A 416 10.71 3.82 7.44
C TYR A 416 11.69 2.81 6.85
N LEU A 417 12.59 3.23 5.94
CA LEU A 417 13.62 2.35 5.40
C LEU A 417 14.68 2.05 6.47
N VAL A 418 15.04 3.06 7.28
CA VAL A 418 15.91 2.89 8.45
C VAL A 418 15.22 1.99 9.47
N ASP A 419 13.94 2.23 9.76
CA ASP A 419 13.19 1.44 10.75
C ASP A 419 13.06 -0.03 10.34
N TRP A 420 12.85 -0.30 9.06
CA TRP A 420 12.79 -1.68 8.57
C TRP A 420 14.14 -2.40 8.75
N VAL A 421 15.27 -1.76 8.44
CA VAL A 421 16.58 -2.40 8.64
C VAL A 421 16.93 -2.58 10.12
N VAL A 422 16.49 -1.67 10.99
CA VAL A 422 16.59 -1.84 12.44
C VAL A 422 15.76 -3.02 12.89
N ALA A 423 14.50 -3.12 12.44
CA ALA A 423 13.62 -4.25 12.77
C ALA A 423 14.25 -5.59 12.37
N CYS A 424 14.83 -5.69 11.17
CA CYS A 424 15.56 -6.89 10.74
C CYS A 424 16.76 -7.21 11.63
N ALA A 425 17.48 -6.21 12.16
CA ALA A 425 18.66 -6.41 13.00
C ALA A 425 18.33 -6.86 14.43
N VAL A 426 17.11 -6.56 14.90
CA VAL A 426 16.67 -6.88 16.27
C VAL A 426 15.64 -8.01 16.34
N SER A 427 15.11 -8.49 15.21
CA SER A 427 14.00 -9.45 15.19
C SER A 427 14.37 -10.79 15.82
N LYS A 428 15.59 -11.28 15.56
CA LYS A 428 16.10 -12.57 16.07
C LYS A 428 16.98 -12.44 17.32
N ASP A 429 17.20 -11.23 17.82
CA ASP A 429 18.08 -10.98 18.95
C ASP A 429 17.30 -10.98 20.26
N GLU A 430 17.35 -12.05 21.05
CA GLU A 430 16.55 -12.18 22.28
C GLU A 430 16.77 -11.00 23.25
N SER A 431 18.00 -10.48 23.31
CA SER A 431 18.37 -9.35 24.18
C SER A 431 17.73 -8.01 23.75
N ALA A 432 17.25 -7.90 22.51
CA ALA A 432 16.68 -6.68 21.94
C ALA A 432 15.16 -6.52 22.18
N ALA A 433 14.57 -7.23 23.14
CA ALA A 433 13.12 -7.21 23.38
C ALA A 433 12.56 -5.80 23.64
N LEU A 434 13.27 -4.97 24.41
CA LEU A 434 12.87 -3.59 24.67
C LEU A 434 12.94 -2.71 23.42
N LEU A 435 13.96 -2.91 22.58
CA LEU A 435 14.13 -2.19 21.31
C LEU A 435 13.02 -2.55 20.33
N ARG A 436 12.64 -3.83 20.23
CA ARG A 436 11.50 -4.28 19.42
C ARG A 436 10.21 -3.59 19.84
N LYS A 437 9.92 -3.55 21.15
CA LYS A 437 8.73 -2.89 21.69
C LYS A 437 8.73 -1.39 21.42
N GLN A 438 9.89 -0.72 21.60
CA GLN A 438 10.03 0.70 21.33
C GLN A 438 9.81 1.02 19.85
N LEU A 439 10.45 0.27 18.94
CA LEU A 439 10.30 0.49 17.50
C LEU A 439 8.86 0.26 17.04
N LEU A 440 8.22 -0.82 17.51
CA LEU A 440 6.83 -1.10 17.16
C LEU A 440 5.91 0.03 17.61
N ALA A 441 6.12 0.56 18.82
CA ALA A 441 5.31 1.65 19.34
C ALA A 441 5.50 2.95 18.53
N ASP A 442 6.74 3.29 18.17
CA ASP A 442 7.05 4.42 17.28
C ASP A 442 6.33 4.30 15.92
N ILE A 443 6.36 3.10 15.31
CA ILE A 443 5.72 2.82 14.02
C ILE A 443 4.21 2.96 14.15
N LEU A 444 3.57 2.28 15.11
CA LEU A 444 2.12 2.31 15.29
C LEU A 444 1.60 3.71 15.61
N ALA A 445 2.34 4.48 16.41
CA ALA A 445 2.00 5.88 16.69
C ALA A 445 2.03 6.76 15.43
N SER A 446 2.84 6.41 14.43
CA SER A 446 2.96 7.16 13.17
C SER A 446 1.91 6.82 12.10
N MET A 447 1.00 5.89 12.38
CA MET A 447 -0.02 5.46 11.42
C MET A 447 -1.05 6.57 11.16
N ASN A 448 -1.40 6.79 9.89
CA ASN A 448 -2.46 7.72 9.50
C ASN A 448 -3.85 7.08 9.72
N ASP A 449 -4.91 7.91 9.78
CA ASP A 449 -6.31 7.47 9.97
C ASP A 449 -6.81 6.46 8.92
N ASP A 450 -6.17 6.42 7.75
CA ASP A 450 -6.51 5.52 6.66
C ASP A 450 -5.70 4.21 6.65
N TYR A 451 -4.88 3.95 7.69
CA TYR A 451 -3.93 2.84 7.82
C TYR A 451 -2.73 2.91 6.87
N SER A 452 -2.47 4.07 6.26
CA SER A 452 -1.20 4.34 5.58
C SER A 452 -0.15 4.89 6.55
N PHE A 453 1.09 5.00 6.08
CA PHE A 453 2.20 5.56 6.85
C PHE A 453 2.94 6.62 6.03
N GLY A 454 3.49 7.61 6.74
CA GLY A 454 4.23 8.73 6.16
C GLY A 454 3.35 9.81 5.52
N ILE A 455 3.96 10.98 5.31
CA ILE A 455 3.35 12.16 4.65
C ILE A 455 3.78 12.25 3.17
N TYR A 456 4.99 11.79 2.87
CA TYR A 456 5.56 11.67 1.53
C TYR A 456 5.94 10.22 1.24
N ASP A 457 6.04 9.86 -0.05
CA ASP A 457 6.23 8.48 -0.52
C ASP A 457 5.30 7.49 0.19
N VAL A 458 4.03 7.87 0.38
CA VAL A 458 3.09 7.19 1.28
C VAL A 458 2.98 5.69 0.98
N ALA A 459 2.96 5.30 -0.31
CA ALA A 459 2.96 3.90 -0.70
C ALA A 459 4.22 3.13 -0.23
N PHE A 460 5.40 3.73 -0.42
CA PHE A 460 6.67 3.14 -0.01
C PHE A 460 6.80 3.05 1.51
N SER A 461 6.46 4.14 2.21
CA SER A 461 6.43 4.22 3.68
C SER A 461 5.47 3.19 4.27
N THR A 462 4.27 3.04 3.69
CA THR A 462 3.28 2.03 4.11
C THR A 462 3.81 0.61 3.94
N ALA A 463 4.44 0.30 2.80
CA ALA A 463 5.02 -1.01 2.57
C ALA A 463 6.17 -1.32 3.57
N LEU A 464 7.04 -0.36 3.85
CA LEU A 464 8.11 -0.51 4.84
C LEU A 464 7.58 -0.66 6.27
N ALA A 465 6.52 0.08 6.64
CA ALA A 465 5.88 -0.04 7.94
C ALA A 465 5.24 -1.44 8.13
N ILE A 466 4.59 -1.98 7.08
CA ILE A 466 4.07 -3.36 7.10
C ILE A 466 5.20 -4.36 7.36
N LEU A 467 6.31 -4.24 6.64
CA LEU A 467 7.47 -5.12 6.82
C LEU A 467 8.08 -4.96 8.22
N CYS A 468 8.17 -3.74 8.75
CA CYS A 468 8.64 -3.48 10.10
C CYS A 468 7.74 -4.13 11.15
N MET A 469 6.41 -3.93 11.07
CA MET A 469 5.44 -4.58 11.95
C MET A 469 5.58 -6.11 11.91
N ALA A 470 5.70 -6.68 10.72
CA ALA A 470 5.84 -8.12 10.51
C ALA A 470 7.14 -8.69 11.13
N GLU A 471 8.28 -8.02 10.94
CA GLU A 471 9.58 -8.38 11.53
C GLU A 471 9.56 -8.28 13.07
N LEU A 472 8.76 -7.37 13.62
CA LEU A 472 8.58 -7.19 15.06
C LEU A 472 7.50 -8.10 15.67
N GLY A 473 6.90 -8.99 14.86
CA GLY A 473 5.89 -9.95 15.31
C GLY A 473 4.47 -9.39 15.44
N PHE A 474 4.21 -8.17 14.97
CA PHE A 474 2.89 -7.56 14.97
C PHE A 474 2.15 -7.91 13.67
N ARG A 475 1.29 -8.93 13.73
CA ARG A 475 0.67 -9.58 12.55
C ARG A 475 -0.86 -9.64 12.60
N GLY A 476 -1.55 -8.91 13.46
CA GLY A 476 -3.01 -8.97 13.52
C GLY A 476 -3.70 -8.14 12.43
N ARG A 477 -4.96 -7.76 12.68
CA ARG A 477 -5.82 -7.08 11.68
C ARG A 477 -5.27 -5.75 11.20
N THR A 478 -4.59 -5.01 12.07
CA THR A 478 -4.01 -3.70 11.70
C THR A 478 -3.03 -3.82 10.53
N LEU A 479 -2.21 -4.88 10.50
CA LEU A 479 -1.31 -5.16 9.39
C LEU A 479 -2.09 -5.45 8.10
N GLN A 480 -3.17 -6.26 8.17
CA GLN A 480 -4.00 -6.56 7.00
C GLN A 480 -4.70 -5.31 6.44
N LEU A 481 -5.18 -4.41 7.31
CA LEU A 481 -5.78 -3.14 6.88
C LEU A 481 -4.76 -2.24 6.19
N SER A 482 -3.51 -2.25 6.69
CA SER A 482 -2.40 -1.56 6.04
C SER A 482 -2.06 -2.18 4.67
N GLN A 483 -2.11 -3.51 4.53
CA GLN A 483 -1.96 -4.18 3.23
C GLN A 483 -3.07 -3.82 2.25
N LEU A 484 -4.33 -3.73 2.70
CA LEU A 484 -5.44 -3.27 1.87
C LEU A 484 -5.26 -1.80 1.46
N ARG A 485 -4.76 -0.95 2.36
CA ARG A 485 -4.44 0.43 2.05
C ARG A 485 -3.30 0.52 1.04
N LEU A 486 -2.25 -0.29 1.19
CA LEU A 486 -1.16 -0.38 0.24
C LEU A 486 -1.66 -0.76 -1.16
N LEU A 487 -2.60 -1.70 -1.25
CA LEU A 487 -3.20 -2.14 -2.52
C LEU A 487 -3.95 -1.02 -3.24
N ASP A 488 -4.49 -0.04 -2.52
CA ASP A 488 -5.19 1.09 -3.13
C ASP A 488 -4.28 2.03 -3.93
N PHE A 489 -2.96 1.94 -3.76
CA PHE A 489 -1.95 2.68 -4.52
C PHE A 489 -1.45 1.91 -5.75
N MET A 490 -1.81 0.64 -5.91
CA MET A 490 -1.35 -0.17 -7.03
C MET A 490 -2.03 0.28 -8.33
N ASP A 491 -1.24 0.42 -9.40
CA ASP A 491 -1.76 0.71 -10.73
C ASP A 491 -2.31 -0.54 -11.44
N ALA A 492 -2.80 -0.37 -12.67
CA ALA A 492 -3.35 -1.47 -13.46
C ALA A 492 -2.28 -2.50 -13.89
N GLN A 493 -1.02 -2.09 -13.96
CA GLN A 493 0.12 -2.91 -14.33
C GLN A 493 0.62 -3.75 -13.15
N GLY A 494 0.23 -3.42 -11.91
CA GLY A 494 0.72 -4.10 -10.71
C GLY A 494 1.94 -3.43 -10.07
N SER A 495 2.20 -2.17 -10.41
CA SER A 495 3.27 -1.35 -9.88
C SER A 495 2.76 -0.30 -8.91
N TRP A 496 3.68 0.29 -8.15
CA TRP A 496 3.40 1.38 -7.20
C TRP A 496 4.07 2.69 -7.65
N PRO A 497 3.58 3.85 -7.18
CA PRO A 497 4.19 5.14 -7.49
C PRO A 497 5.68 5.17 -7.12
N ALA A 498 6.51 5.73 -8.00
CA ALA A 498 7.94 5.89 -7.77
C ALA A 498 8.22 6.67 -6.47
N ALA A 499 9.25 6.24 -5.74
CA ALA A 499 9.71 6.84 -4.49
C ALA A 499 11.15 7.36 -4.61
N ILE A 500 11.63 8.03 -3.55
CA ILE A 500 13.04 8.43 -3.41
C ILE A 500 13.61 7.64 -2.21
N PRO A 501 14.15 6.43 -2.43
CA PRO A 501 14.69 5.61 -1.34
C PRO A 501 16.04 6.12 -0.83
N PHE A 502 16.83 6.76 -1.69
CA PHE A 502 18.21 7.14 -1.39
C PHE A 502 18.49 8.62 -1.63
N TYR A 503 19.52 9.13 -0.95
CA TYR A 503 20.08 10.45 -1.19
C TYR A 503 21.60 10.42 -1.09
N SER A 504 22.25 11.46 -1.60
CA SER A 504 23.64 11.77 -1.28
C SER A 504 23.78 13.25 -0.95
N SER A 505 24.88 13.62 -0.30
CA SER A 505 25.09 15.00 0.12
C SER A 505 26.55 15.39 0.10
N LEU A 506 26.80 16.65 -0.25
CA LEU A 506 28.12 17.27 -0.21
C LEU A 506 28.01 18.59 0.54
N ARG A 507 28.97 18.86 1.42
CA ARG A 507 29.11 20.17 2.05
C ARG A 507 29.63 21.15 1.00
N ILE A 508 28.99 22.31 0.95
CA ILE A 508 29.42 23.45 0.13
C ILE A 508 30.60 24.13 0.81
N ASP A 509 31.69 24.35 0.08
CA ASP A 509 32.79 25.19 0.54
C ASP A 509 32.45 26.68 0.35
N GLU A 510 31.92 27.29 1.41
CA GLU A 510 31.58 28.71 1.47
C GLU A 510 32.77 29.64 1.19
N GLN A 511 34.01 29.16 1.34
CA GLN A 511 35.21 29.96 1.02
C GLN A 511 35.50 30.01 -0.48
N GLN A 512 34.96 29.05 -1.25
CA GLN A 512 35.17 28.94 -2.70
C GLN A 512 33.99 29.47 -3.51
N ILE A 513 32.81 29.68 -2.89
CA ILE A 513 31.62 30.21 -3.56
C ILE A 513 31.38 31.67 -3.10
N PRO A 514 31.44 32.67 -4.01
CA PRO A 514 31.08 34.05 -3.68
C PRO A 514 29.66 34.13 -3.09
N VAL A 515 29.46 34.97 -2.07
CA VAL A 515 28.17 35.12 -1.38
C VAL A 515 27.00 35.37 -2.35
N ASN A 516 27.23 36.14 -3.41
CA ASN A 516 26.22 36.41 -4.45
C ASN A 516 25.83 35.17 -5.26
N ALA A 517 26.78 34.25 -5.48
CA ALA A 517 26.53 32.98 -6.16
C ALA A 517 25.74 32.03 -5.25
N LEU A 518 26.06 31.96 -3.95
CA LEU A 518 25.29 31.19 -2.97
C LEU A 518 23.85 31.74 -2.85
N LEU A 519 23.69 33.07 -2.78
CA LEU A 519 22.36 33.70 -2.77
C LEU A 519 21.59 33.38 -4.06
N GLY A 520 22.25 33.44 -5.21
CA GLY A 520 21.66 33.06 -6.50
C GLY A 520 21.20 31.60 -6.54
N LEU A 521 21.99 30.67 -5.98
CA LEU A 521 21.62 29.27 -5.84
C LEU A 521 20.38 29.10 -4.93
N LEU A 522 20.35 29.77 -3.79
CA LEU A 522 19.21 29.72 -2.85
C LEU A 522 17.93 30.32 -3.44
N MET A 523 18.04 31.38 -4.24
CA MET A 523 16.90 32.02 -4.93
C MET A 523 16.42 31.19 -6.12
N SER A 524 17.33 30.56 -6.88
CA SER A 524 16.95 29.73 -8.03
C SER A 524 16.08 28.53 -7.62
N GLN A 525 16.31 27.96 -6.44
CA GLN A 525 15.46 26.90 -5.87
C GLN A 525 14.02 27.33 -5.55
N GLN A 526 13.73 28.63 -5.46
CA GLN A 526 12.36 29.14 -5.33
C GLN A 526 11.65 29.23 -6.69
N SER A 527 12.42 29.38 -7.76
CA SER A 527 11.92 29.55 -9.13
C SER A 527 11.71 28.25 -9.90
N THR A 528 12.31 27.13 -9.47
CA THR A 528 12.28 25.84 -10.16
C THR A 528 10.96 25.07 -10.04
N GLY A 529 9.96 25.57 -9.31
CA GLY A 529 8.67 24.89 -9.11
C GLY A 529 8.75 23.57 -8.32
N THR A 530 9.96 23.14 -7.93
CA THR A 530 10.21 21.95 -7.12
C THR A 530 9.78 22.21 -5.67
N LYS A 531 8.89 21.38 -5.13
CA LYS A 531 8.34 21.54 -3.76
C LYS A 531 9.38 21.35 -2.63
N GLN A 532 10.58 20.86 -2.91
CA GLN A 532 11.64 20.67 -1.92
C GLN A 532 12.95 21.38 -2.29
N LYS A 533 13.58 22.02 -1.30
CA LYS A 533 14.86 22.73 -1.45
C LYS A 533 16.03 21.77 -1.19
N GLN A 534 16.92 21.62 -2.16
CA GLN A 534 18.05 20.69 -2.13
C GLN A 534 19.37 21.33 -1.64
N ILE A 535 19.41 22.66 -1.48
CA ILE A 535 20.50 23.34 -0.77
C ILE A 535 19.96 23.80 0.56
N ARG A 536 20.55 23.31 1.64
CA ARG A 536 20.03 23.50 2.99
C ARG A 536 21.16 23.84 3.94
N LYS A 537 20.89 24.80 4.83
CA LYS A 537 21.76 25.07 5.97
C LYS A 537 21.47 24.02 7.05
N VAL A 538 22.50 23.31 7.48
CA VAL A 538 22.45 22.41 8.62
C VAL A 538 23.48 22.94 9.62
N GLN A 539 23.00 23.39 10.77
CA GLN A 539 23.81 24.19 11.72
C GLN A 539 24.41 25.42 11.03
N GLU A 540 25.74 25.54 11.01
CA GLU A 540 26.49 26.66 10.43
C GLU A 540 27.08 26.37 9.05
N LYS A 541 26.64 25.29 8.38
CA LYS A 541 27.17 24.89 7.07
C LYS A 541 26.07 24.60 6.06
N TYR A 542 26.33 24.91 4.79
CA TYR A 542 25.47 24.56 3.68
C TYR A 542 25.81 23.19 3.09
N TYR A 543 24.76 22.44 2.76
CA TYR A 543 24.85 21.13 2.11
C TYR A 543 23.99 21.11 0.85
N GLU A 544 24.54 20.53 -0.20
CA GLU A 544 23.81 20.10 -1.40
C GLU A 544 23.31 18.68 -1.19
N ILE A 545 22.05 18.42 -1.54
CA ILE A 545 21.38 17.14 -1.41
C ILE A 545 20.99 16.66 -2.81
N SER A 546 21.53 15.52 -3.23
CA SER A 546 21.09 14.82 -4.43
C SER A 546 20.10 13.73 -4.05
N LEU A 547 19.03 13.58 -4.82
CA LEU A 547 17.94 12.64 -4.56
C LEU A 547 17.90 11.58 -5.66
N TYR A 548 17.76 10.30 -5.28
CA TYR A 548 17.71 9.20 -6.24
C TYR A 548 16.28 8.70 -6.39
N PHE A 549 15.68 8.94 -7.56
CA PHE A 549 14.31 8.53 -7.89
C PHE A 549 14.31 7.10 -8.42
N ASP A 550 13.44 6.27 -7.85
CA ASP A 550 13.09 4.95 -8.37
C ASP A 550 12.22 5.08 -9.63
N THR A 551 12.78 5.66 -10.69
CA THR A 551 12.07 6.09 -11.93
C THR A 551 11.29 4.96 -12.61
N HIS A 552 11.73 3.72 -12.40
CA HIS A 552 11.08 2.53 -12.94
C HIS A 552 10.21 1.79 -11.92
N SER A 553 10.00 2.37 -10.73
CA SER A 553 9.25 1.78 -9.60
C SER A 553 9.75 0.38 -9.19
N ILE A 554 11.02 0.07 -9.44
CA ILE A 554 11.59 -1.27 -9.21
C ILE A 554 11.67 -1.54 -7.71
N ILE A 555 12.25 -0.61 -6.94
CA ILE A 555 12.42 -0.76 -5.49
C ILE A 555 11.05 -0.73 -4.82
N THR A 556 10.21 0.23 -5.19
CA THR A 556 8.90 0.45 -4.59
C THR A 556 8.00 -0.76 -4.81
N THR A 557 7.93 -1.27 -6.05
CA THR A 557 7.13 -2.48 -6.37
C THR A 557 7.67 -3.72 -5.65
N SER A 558 9.00 -3.84 -5.52
CA SER A 558 9.62 -4.97 -4.79
C SER A 558 9.26 -4.96 -3.30
N ILE A 559 9.36 -3.79 -2.66
CA ILE A 559 9.01 -3.62 -1.25
C ILE A 559 7.51 -3.80 -1.02
N ALA A 560 6.66 -3.30 -1.90
CA ALA A 560 5.22 -3.54 -1.83
C ALA A 560 4.85 -5.03 -1.99
N ALA A 561 5.49 -5.74 -2.93
CA ALA A 561 5.29 -7.17 -3.13
C ALA A 561 5.68 -7.99 -1.88
N LEU A 562 6.79 -7.64 -1.24
CA LEU A 562 7.22 -8.23 0.03
C LEU A 562 6.18 -7.93 1.13
N ALA A 563 5.74 -6.68 1.27
CA ALA A 563 4.75 -6.28 2.28
C ALA A 563 3.41 -7.02 2.12
N LEU A 564 2.94 -7.20 0.88
CA LEU A 564 1.73 -7.99 0.57
C LEU A 564 1.94 -9.51 0.74
N SER A 565 3.18 -9.96 0.88
CA SER A 565 3.52 -11.36 1.12
C SER A 565 3.54 -11.73 2.60
N GLU A 566 3.49 -10.74 3.51
CA GLU A 566 3.46 -10.98 4.94
C GLU A 566 2.16 -11.63 5.39
N GLU A 567 2.29 -12.66 6.22
CA GLU A 567 1.15 -13.37 6.79
C GLU A 567 0.49 -12.55 7.91
N CYS A 568 -0.84 -12.63 7.96
CA CYS A 568 -1.69 -11.97 8.95
C CYS A 568 -2.48 -12.98 9.77
N SER A 569 -2.50 -12.82 11.09
CA SER A 569 -3.45 -13.45 12.01
C SER A 569 -4.76 -12.67 12.04
N VAL A 570 -5.56 -12.82 10.99
CA VAL A 570 -6.79 -12.02 10.73
C VAL A 570 -7.86 -12.11 11.83
N THR A 571 -7.81 -13.15 12.67
CA THR A 571 -8.71 -13.34 13.82
C THR A 571 -8.27 -12.56 15.06
N ASN A 572 -6.99 -12.17 15.13
CA ASN A 572 -6.44 -11.38 16.23
C ASN A 572 -6.78 -9.90 16.01
N SER A 573 -7.79 -9.43 16.74
CA SER A 573 -8.09 -8.00 16.85
C SER A 573 -7.06 -7.36 17.76
N ASP A 574 -5.95 -6.93 17.17
CA ASP A 574 -4.87 -6.22 17.86
C ASP A 574 -5.12 -4.71 17.98
N TRP A 575 -6.18 -4.23 17.32
CA TRP A 575 -6.60 -2.84 17.35
C TRP A 575 -7.55 -2.57 18.53
N GLU A 576 -6.99 -2.41 19.72
CA GLU A 576 -7.63 -1.57 20.75
C GLU A 576 -6.99 -0.19 20.69
N LEU A 577 -7.78 0.79 20.24
CA LEU A 577 -7.43 2.20 20.07
C LEU A 577 -7.18 2.95 21.39
N ASN A 578 -6.57 2.29 22.38
CA ASN A 578 -6.22 2.85 23.70
C ASN A 578 -4.71 2.92 23.96
N THR A 579 -3.86 2.63 22.97
CA THR A 579 -2.40 2.84 23.05
C THR A 579 -1.92 4.16 22.44
N SER A 580 -2.81 5.00 21.89
CA SER A 580 -2.48 6.28 21.25
C SER A 580 -2.25 7.46 22.22
N GLN A 581 -1.54 7.22 23.32
CA GLN A 581 -0.97 8.30 24.15
C GLN A 581 0.54 8.47 23.96
N GLN A 582 1.14 7.83 22.95
CA GLN A 582 2.52 8.14 22.58
C GLN A 582 2.55 9.22 21.50
N SER A 583 3.32 10.27 21.77
CA SER A 583 3.57 11.34 20.80
C SER A 583 4.30 10.76 19.58
N VAL A 584 3.77 11.00 18.39
CA VAL A 584 4.41 10.63 17.13
C VAL A 584 5.82 11.22 17.07
N HIS A 585 6.83 10.38 16.81
CA HIS A 585 8.20 10.85 16.73
C HIS A 585 8.35 11.88 15.59
N PRO A 586 8.98 13.06 15.81
CA PRO A 586 9.04 14.16 14.83
C PRO A 586 9.59 13.78 13.44
N ARG A 587 10.48 12.78 13.34
CA ARG A 587 10.97 12.22 12.06
C ARG A 587 9.84 11.85 11.08
N TYR A 588 8.72 11.32 11.57
CA TYR A 588 7.59 10.89 10.72
C TYR A 588 6.71 12.07 10.27
N GLN A 589 6.90 13.25 10.87
CA GLN A 589 6.14 14.46 10.59
C GLN A 589 6.82 15.38 9.55
N CYS A 590 7.96 14.97 8.99
CA CYS A 590 8.61 15.72 7.92
C CYS A 590 7.74 15.75 6.65
N CYS A 591 7.68 16.90 5.99
CA CYS A 591 6.84 17.10 4.81
C CYS A 591 7.52 16.65 3.50
N ASN A 592 8.84 16.41 3.50
CA ASN A 592 9.61 15.93 2.34
C ASN A 592 10.96 15.32 2.77
N HIS A 593 11.64 14.68 1.82
CA HIS A 593 12.95 14.05 2.00
C HIS A 593 14.02 15.03 2.48
N SER A 594 14.13 16.20 1.86
CA SER A 594 15.14 17.21 2.21
C SER A 594 14.99 17.70 3.67
N GLU A 595 13.76 17.81 4.17
CA GLU A 595 13.50 18.11 5.58
C GLU A 595 13.93 16.99 6.51
N TYR A 596 13.57 15.74 6.21
CA TYR A 596 14.01 14.57 7.00
C TYR A 596 15.55 14.48 7.05
N ILE A 597 16.19 14.56 5.88
CA ILE A 597 17.65 14.49 5.73
C ILE A 597 18.34 15.56 6.58
N THR A 598 17.85 16.80 6.53
CA THR A 598 18.50 17.92 7.22
C THR A 598 18.25 17.95 8.72
N LYS A 599 17.07 17.54 9.19
CA LYS A 599 16.71 17.59 10.61
C LYS A 599 17.14 16.37 11.42
N PHE A 600 17.24 15.20 10.78
CA PHE A 600 17.44 13.93 11.50
C PHE A 600 18.65 13.13 11.01
N VAL A 601 18.98 13.22 9.71
CA VAL A 601 20.10 12.44 9.18
C VAL A 601 21.40 13.22 9.32
N LEU A 602 21.60 14.30 8.56
CA LEU A 602 22.87 15.04 8.54
C LEU A 602 23.31 15.52 9.93
N THR A 603 22.37 15.97 10.76
CA THR A 603 22.64 16.35 12.16
C THR A 603 23.32 15.25 12.97
N SER A 604 23.09 13.98 12.65
CA SER A 604 23.69 12.83 13.36
C SER A 604 25.14 12.55 12.94
N TYR A 605 25.59 13.09 11.81
CA TYR A 605 26.87 12.76 11.19
C TYR A 605 27.83 13.95 11.05
N ILE A 606 27.38 15.19 11.19
CA ILE A 606 28.24 16.39 11.03
C ILE A 606 28.98 16.82 12.32
N HIS A 607 28.73 16.13 13.44
CA HIS A 607 29.30 16.44 14.76
C HIS A 607 30.52 15.62 15.16
N LYS A 608 30.81 14.56 14.41
CA LYS A 608 31.95 13.68 14.61
C LYS A 608 32.99 13.97 13.54
#